data_AF-A0A2A4GCB0-F1
#
_entry.id   AF-A0A2A4GCB0-F1
#
_cell.length_a   1.000
_cell.length_b   1.000
_cell.length_c   1.000
_cell.angle_alpha   90.00
_cell.angle_beta   90.00
_cell.angle_gamma   90.00
#
_symmetry.space_group_name_H-M   'P 1'
#
loop_
_entity.id
_entity.type
_entity.pdbx_description
1 polymer ?
#
loop_
_entity_poly.entity_id
_entity_poly.type
_entity_poly.pdbx_seq_one_letter_code
_entity_poly.pdbx_strand_id
1 'polypeptide(L)'
;MRLRLTHGLFAAALIAGGTQAAWFDGNDALTSAHQRLLEGNTAGSMDAMIEAWQQPNLSASRQQHLAQLLALAITEDCGRSLSQQTMPDWLSNLSLRRETVQTTSRVYYRLQVRGESQPGIARFSLKHWPDETIISQRLSGQNQHQWLLEQDGLSEPVKEGLYQLEVTSVEGETWTSWLLMTQPQPLQKISWKDTRSWRIAPPDSLDSTCQRPFLTLNLYPHNQPDGSPIWSIEKHKRLPTTLPVLDVPNGLYWFSVALIERRWQGALSVEEVQRIGRAIDLPDLDPDALRAIKPD
;
A
#
# COMPACT_ATOMS: atom_id res chain seq x y z
N MET A 1 -28.80 76.17 13.31
CA MET A 1 -27.35 76.40 13.52
C MET A 1 -27.01 75.71 14.84
N ARG A 2 -26.26 74.63 15.01
CA ARG A 2 -25.17 73.92 14.30
C ARG A 2 -25.36 72.42 14.62
N LEU A 3 -25.47 71.56 13.61
CA LEU A 3 -24.44 70.68 13.04
C LEU A 3 -24.16 69.40 13.85
N ARG A 4 -24.53 68.27 13.23
CA ARG A 4 -24.33 66.86 13.63
C ARG A 4 -22.86 66.47 13.63
N LEU A 5 -22.47 65.49 14.46
CA LEU A 5 -21.38 64.55 14.14
C LEU A 5 -21.64 63.19 14.79
N THR A 6 -22.30 62.32 14.02
CA THR A 6 -22.36 60.87 14.22
C THR A 6 -21.03 60.26 13.76
N HIS A 7 -20.24 59.71 14.69
CA HIS A 7 -19.08 58.88 14.32
C HIS A 7 -19.55 57.42 14.21
N GLY A 8 -19.78 56.98 12.98
CA GLY A 8 -19.93 55.57 12.66
C GLY A 8 -18.56 54.90 12.63
N LEU A 9 -18.34 53.91 13.50
CA LEU A 9 -17.25 52.96 13.34
C LEU A 9 -17.58 52.05 12.15
N PHE A 10 -16.88 52.25 11.04
CA PHE A 10 -16.82 51.28 9.94
C PHE A 10 -15.87 50.15 10.37
N ALA A 11 -16.43 49.01 10.78
CA ALA A 11 -15.69 47.76 10.85
C ALA A 11 -15.52 47.23 9.42
N ALA A 12 -14.32 47.39 8.87
CA ALA A 12 -13.95 46.76 7.61
C ALA A 12 -13.82 45.25 7.83
N ALA A 13 -14.85 44.50 7.44
CA ALA A 13 -14.75 43.05 7.29
C ALA A 13 -13.82 42.77 6.10
N LEU A 14 -12.60 42.32 6.40
CA LEU A 14 -11.73 41.67 5.42
C LEU A 14 -12.39 40.35 5.04
N ILE A 15 -13.15 40.38 3.95
CA ILE A 15 -13.59 39.15 3.28
C ILE A 15 -12.32 38.57 2.65
N ALA A 16 -11.71 37.59 3.31
CA ALA A 16 -10.70 36.75 2.69
C ALA A 16 -11.37 35.91 1.60
N GLY A 17 -11.55 36.50 0.42
CA GLY A 17 -11.88 35.76 -0.79
C GLY A 17 -10.65 34.93 -1.16
N GLY A 18 -10.75 33.60 -1.00
CA GLY A 18 -9.77 32.69 -1.56
C GLY A 18 -9.65 32.95 -3.05
N THR A 19 -8.45 33.26 -3.51
CA THR A 19 -8.13 33.43 -4.93
C THR A 19 -8.23 32.07 -5.61
N GLN A 20 -9.36 31.76 -6.25
CA GLN A 20 -9.41 30.67 -7.22
C GLN A 20 -8.48 31.03 -8.37
N ALA A 21 -7.46 30.22 -8.62
CA ALA A 21 -6.53 30.45 -9.71
C ALA A 21 -7.27 30.22 -11.05
N ALA A 22 -7.61 31.30 -11.76
CA ALA A 22 -8.30 31.28 -13.05
C ALA A 22 -7.41 30.79 -14.22
N TRP A 23 -6.50 29.83 -13.95
CA TRP A 23 -5.56 29.28 -14.94
C TRP A 23 -6.10 28.04 -15.67
N PHE A 24 -7.29 27.56 -15.29
CA PHE A 24 -7.94 26.41 -15.91
C PHE A 24 -9.22 26.86 -16.61
N ASP A 25 -9.30 26.61 -17.93
CA ASP A 25 -10.47 26.91 -18.75
C ASP A 25 -11.53 25.79 -18.71
N GLY A 26 -11.22 24.65 -18.08
CA GLY A 26 -12.07 23.46 -17.99
C GLY A 26 -12.82 23.35 -16.66
N ASN A 27 -14.06 22.87 -16.70
CA ASN A 27 -14.91 22.67 -15.52
C ASN A 27 -15.15 21.18 -15.18
N ASP A 28 -14.34 20.28 -15.73
CA ASP A 28 -14.51 18.84 -15.48
C ASP A 28 -13.71 18.35 -14.26
N ALA A 29 -14.08 17.17 -13.74
CA ALA A 29 -13.50 16.61 -12.52
C ALA A 29 -11.97 16.43 -12.58
N LEU A 30 -11.40 16.08 -13.74
CA LEU A 30 -9.93 15.97 -13.90
C LEU A 30 -9.27 17.34 -13.76
N THR A 31 -9.86 18.38 -14.34
CA THR A 31 -9.37 19.75 -14.23
C THR A 31 -9.44 20.25 -12.79
N SER A 32 -10.57 20.01 -12.11
CA SER A 32 -10.75 20.29 -10.67
C SER A 32 -9.71 19.59 -9.81
N ALA A 33 -9.39 18.32 -10.10
CA ALA A 33 -8.37 17.57 -9.37
C ALA A 33 -6.99 18.23 -9.47
N HIS A 34 -6.60 18.69 -10.67
CA HIS A 34 -5.33 19.40 -10.86
C HIS A 34 -5.29 20.70 -10.08
N GLN A 35 -6.34 21.52 -10.23
CA GLN A 35 -6.41 22.82 -9.57
C GLN A 35 -6.26 22.68 -8.05
N ARG A 36 -7.04 21.77 -7.45
CA ARG A 36 -7.00 21.54 -6.00
C ARG A 36 -5.64 21.06 -5.52
N LEU A 37 -4.95 20.22 -6.31
CA LEU A 37 -3.60 19.76 -5.95
C LEU A 37 -2.60 20.93 -5.95
N LEU A 38 -2.65 21.81 -6.96
CA LEU A 38 -1.78 22.98 -7.03
C LEU A 38 -2.05 24.00 -5.92
N GLU A 39 -3.29 24.05 -5.43
CA GLU A 39 -3.72 24.89 -4.31
C GLU A 39 -3.35 24.27 -2.94
N GLY A 40 -2.70 23.09 -2.90
CA GLY A 40 -2.35 22.38 -1.66
C GLY A 40 -3.54 21.69 -0.98
N ASN A 41 -4.64 21.48 -1.70
CA ASN A 41 -5.82 20.74 -1.25
C ASN A 41 -5.78 19.30 -1.79
N THR A 42 -4.86 18.48 -1.27
CA THR A 42 -4.63 17.09 -1.70
C THR A 42 -5.87 16.21 -1.54
N ALA A 43 -6.59 16.34 -0.41
CA ALA A 43 -7.82 15.60 -0.16
C ALA A 43 -8.91 15.97 -1.18
N GLY A 44 -9.12 17.27 -1.41
CA GLY A 44 -10.08 17.71 -2.41
C GLY A 44 -9.68 17.31 -3.84
N SER A 45 -8.38 17.24 -4.15
CA SER A 45 -7.89 16.70 -5.41
C SER A 45 -8.26 15.23 -5.57
N MET A 46 -8.07 14.43 -4.52
CA MET A 46 -8.45 13.02 -4.49
C MET A 46 -9.95 12.81 -4.72
N ASP A 47 -10.81 13.59 -4.05
CA ASP A 47 -12.27 13.50 -4.26
C ASP A 47 -12.64 13.76 -5.72
N ALA A 48 -12.02 14.76 -6.36
CA ALA A 48 -12.23 15.06 -7.76
C ALA A 48 -11.65 13.98 -8.69
N MET A 49 -10.54 13.33 -8.32
CA MET A 49 -10.03 12.16 -9.04
C MET A 49 -11.00 10.97 -8.98
N ILE A 50 -11.59 10.71 -7.81
CA ILE A 50 -12.61 9.66 -7.65
C ILE A 50 -13.81 9.95 -8.55
N GLU A 51 -14.31 11.18 -8.55
CA GLU A 51 -15.39 11.61 -9.44
C GLU A 51 -15.03 11.42 -10.92
N ALA A 52 -13.81 11.78 -11.32
CA ALA A 52 -13.32 11.57 -12.68
C ALA A 52 -13.28 10.08 -13.06
N TRP A 53 -12.87 9.21 -12.13
CA TRP A 53 -12.87 7.75 -12.31
C TRP A 53 -14.28 7.14 -12.47
N GLN A 54 -15.30 7.79 -11.92
CA GLN A 54 -16.69 7.36 -12.00
C GLN A 54 -17.38 7.80 -13.30
N GLN A 55 -16.73 8.61 -14.15
CA GLN A 55 -17.32 9.09 -15.38
C GLN A 55 -17.56 7.94 -16.38
N PRO A 56 -18.75 7.87 -17.00
CA PRO A 56 -19.02 6.89 -18.03
C PRO A 56 -18.09 7.14 -19.23
N ASN A 57 -17.48 6.07 -19.76
CA ASN A 57 -16.57 6.11 -20.92
C ASN A 57 -15.26 6.88 -20.69
N LEU A 58 -14.70 6.82 -19.48
CA LEU A 58 -13.36 7.35 -19.21
C LEU A 58 -12.30 6.70 -20.14
N SER A 59 -11.64 7.50 -20.97
CA SER A 59 -10.66 7.01 -21.94
C SER A 59 -9.35 6.58 -21.28
N ALA A 60 -8.61 5.65 -21.90
CA ALA A 60 -7.32 5.18 -21.40
C ALA A 60 -6.30 6.30 -21.16
N SER A 61 -6.28 7.32 -22.02
CA SER A 61 -5.42 8.50 -21.84
C SER A 61 -5.77 9.29 -20.56
N ARG A 62 -7.07 9.49 -20.29
CA ARG A 62 -7.52 10.15 -19.07
C ARG A 62 -7.27 9.29 -17.82
N GLN A 63 -7.39 7.98 -17.91
CA GLN A 63 -7.01 7.05 -16.83
C GLN A 63 -5.53 7.17 -16.48
N GLN A 64 -4.67 7.16 -17.50
CA GLN A 64 -3.23 7.34 -17.32
C GLN A 64 -2.91 8.71 -16.70
N HIS A 65 -3.60 9.77 -17.12
CA HIS A 65 -3.45 11.09 -16.53
C HIS A 65 -3.86 11.12 -15.05
N LEU A 66 -5.00 10.53 -14.70
CA LEU A 66 -5.42 10.40 -13.30
C LEU A 66 -4.40 9.61 -12.47
N ALA A 67 -3.83 8.53 -13.02
CA ALA A 67 -2.80 7.76 -12.35
C ALA A 67 -1.52 8.58 -12.09
N GLN A 68 -1.12 9.42 -13.05
CA GLN A 68 0.02 10.34 -12.88
C GLN A 68 -0.25 11.42 -11.84
N LEU A 69 -1.47 11.99 -11.86
CA LEU A 69 -1.87 13.00 -10.88
C LEU A 69 -1.91 12.41 -9.46
N LEU A 70 -2.43 11.20 -9.31
CA LEU A 70 -2.39 10.47 -8.04
C LEU A 70 -0.95 10.21 -7.59
N ALA A 71 -0.08 9.77 -8.49
CA ALA A 71 1.33 9.55 -8.17
C ALA A 71 2.00 10.83 -7.66
N LEU A 72 1.70 11.98 -8.25
CA LEU A 72 2.17 13.28 -7.77
C LEU A 72 1.56 13.65 -6.40
N ALA A 73 0.25 13.45 -6.21
CA ALA A 73 -0.39 13.74 -4.93
C ALA A 73 0.17 12.88 -3.79
N ILE A 74 0.55 11.62 -4.07
CA ILE A 74 1.21 10.74 -3.10
C ILE A 74 2.56 11.32 -2.65
N THR A 75 3.31 12.03 -3.50
CA THR A 75 4.65 12.53 -3.10
C THR A 75 4.60 13.73 -2.16
N GLU A 76 3.44 14.34 -1.93
CA GLU A 76 3.31 15.46 -0.99
C GLU A 76 3.56 15.01 0.47
N ASP A 77 2.89 13.95 0.90
CA ASP A 77 2.97 13.44 2.27
C ASP A 77 2.82 11.91 2.39
N CYS A 78 3.10 11.20 1.30
CA CYS A 78 2.97 9.74 1.15
C CYS A 78 1.54 9.24 1.17
N GLY A 79 0.62 10.13 0.83
CA GLY A 79 -0.79 9.86 0.71
C GLY A 79 -1.55 9.88 2.03
N ARG A 80 -0.96 10.44 3.09
CA ARG A 80 -1.63 10.57 4.38
C ARG A 80 -2.78 11.57 4.31
N SER A 81 -2.64 12.62 3.50
CA SER A 81 -3.66 13.66 3.30
C SER A 81 -4.64 13.35 2.16
N LEU A 82 -4.43 12.25 1.41
CA LEU A 82 -5.29 11.93 0.26
C LEU A 82 -6.76 11.71 0.64
N SER A 83 -7.06 11.28 1.86
CA SER A 83 -8.43 11.14 2.31
C SER A 83 -8.59 11.71 3.72
N GLN A 84 -9.62 12.51 3.90
CA GLN A 84 -10.06 12.99 5.21
C GLN A 84 -11.02 12.00 5.89
N GLN A 85 -11.42 10.93 5.21
CA GLN A 85 -12.28 9.92 5.79
C GLN A 85 -11.54 9.15 6.87
N THR A 86 -11.99 9.31 8.11
CA THR A 86 -11.48 8.55 9.25
C THR A 86 -12.08 7.14 9.26
N MET A 87 -11.29 6.17 9.74
CA MET A 87 -11.85 4.88 10.13
C MET A 87 -12.72 5.06 11.38
N PRO A 88 -13.81 4.30 11.53
CA PRO A 88 -14.60 4.28 12.76
C PRO A 88 -13.80 3.65 13.89
N ASP A 89 -14.10 4.00 15.14
CA ASP A 89 -13.34 3.56 16.32
C ASP A 89 -13.26 2.04 16.48
N TRP A 90 -14.23 1.31 15.91
CA TRP A 90 -14.26 -0.14 15.95
C TRP A 90 -13.33 -0.82 14.93
N LEU A 91 -12.80 -0.10 13.92
CA LEU A 91 -11.95 -0.63 12.85
C LEU A 91 -10.56 0.01 12.90
N SER A 92 -9.51 -0.81 12.84
CA SER A 92 -8.13 -0.33 12.86
C SER A 92 -7.20 -1.21 12.02
N ASN A 93 -5.98 -0.70 11.78
CA ASN A 93 -4.91 -1.40 11.07
C ASN A 93 -5.29 -1.96 9.70
N LEU A 94 -6.24 -1.31 9.01
CA LEU A 94 -6.67 -1.72 7.68
C LEU A 94 -5.54 -1.48 6.67
N SER A 95 -5.10 -2.57 6.05
CA SER A 95 -4.02 -2.56 5.07
C SER A 95 -4.38 -3.42 3.88
N LEU A 96 -4.13 -2.88 2.69
CA LEU A 96 -4.15 -3.64 1.44
C LEU A 96 -2.71 -3.85 0.97
N ARG A 97 -2.39 -5.08 0.59
CA ARG A 97 -1.05 -5.48 0.15
C ARG A 97 -1.16 -6.19 -1.19
N ARG A 98 -0.51 -5.62 -2.21
CA ARG A 98 -0.27 -6.28 -3.49
C ARG A 98 1.13 -6.86 -3.48
N GLU A 99 1.26 -8.10 -3.90
CA GLU A 99 2.53 -8.81 -3.85
C GLU A 99 2.83 -9.50 -5.17
N THR A 100 4.03 -9.30 -5.67
CA THR A 100 4.65 -10.13 -6.71
C THR A 100 5.51 -11.18 -6.02
N VAL A 101 5.16 -12.46 -6.17
CA VAL A 101 5.92 -13.57 -5.60
C VAL A 101 6.68 -14.28 -6.70
N GLN A 102 7.99 -14.31 -6.56
CA GLN A 102 8.91 -15.04 -7.43
C GLN A 102 9.51 -16.23 -6.66
N THR A 103 9.16 -17.43 -7.09
CA THR A 103 9.80 -18.67 -6.63
C THR A 103 10.87 -19.13 -7.62
N THR A 104 11.51 -20.26 -7.34
CA THR A 104 12.41 -20.92 -8.30
C THR A 104 11.68 -21.44 -9.53
N SER A 105 10.37 -21.70 -9.44
CA SER A 105 9.59 -22.37 -10.49
C SER A 105 8.62 -21.46 -11.24
N ARG A 106 8.16 -20.37 -10.63
CA ARG A 106 7.17 -19.46 -11.23
C ARG A 106 7.18 -18.06 -10.61
N VAL A 107 6.56 -17.13 -11.32
CA VAL A 107 6.13 -15.83 -10.80
C VAL A 107 4.61 -15.82 -10.75
N TYR A 108 4.03 -15.34 -9.66
CA TYR A 108 2.59 -15.16 -9.50
C TYR A 108 2.31 -13.94 -8.62
N TYR A 109 1.04 -13.54 -8.56
CA TYR A 109 0.62 -12.37 -7.79
C TYR A 109 -0.33 -12.76 -6.67
N ARG A 110 -0.28 -11.98 -5.59
CA ARG A 110 -1.10 -12.17 -4.41
C ARG A 110 -1.67 -10.83 -3.97
N LEU A 111 -2.95 -10.83 -3.61
CA LEU A 111 -3.61 -9.70 -2.96
C LEU A 111 -3.98 -10.12 -1.54
N GLN A 112 -3.55 -9.33 -0.56
CA GLN A 112 -3.92 -9.50 0.83
C GLN A 112 -4.63 -8.25 1.33
N VAL A 113 -5.69 -8.44 2.10
CA VAL A 113 -6.28 -7.37 2.90
C VAL A 113 -6.34 -7.85 4.33
N ARG A 114 -5.86 -7.02 5.26
CA ARG A 114 -5.89 -7.29 6.69
C ARG A 114 -6.42 -6.11 7.46
N GLY A 115 -6.94 -6.39 8.64
CA GLY A 115 -7.38 -5.37 9.57
C GLY A 115 -7.74 -5.97 10.92
N GLU A 116 -8.08 -5.08 11.85
CA GLU A 116 -8.46 -5.42 13.20
C GLU A 116 -9.78 -4.75 13.56
N SER A 117 -10.64 -5.46 14.28
CA SER A 117 -11.92 -4.95 14.72
C SER A 117 -12.23 -5.37 16.16
N GLN A 118 -12.62 -4.40 16.99
CA GLN A 118 -12.99 -4.64 18.39
C GLN A 118 -14.21 -5.58 18.51
N PRO A 119 -15.37 -5.27 17.90
CA PRO A 119 -16.50 -6.19 17.90
C PRO A 119 -16.26 -7.39 16.96
N GLY A 120 -15.34 -7.25 16.00
CA GLY A 120 -15.12 -8.19 14.92
C GLY A 120 -15.91 -7.82 13.66
N ILE A 121 -15.51 -8.37 12.51
CA ILE A 121 -16.18 -8.16 11.24
C ILE A 121 -17.08 -9.35 10.85
N ALA A 122 -18.26 -9.07 10.31
CA ALA A 122 -19.14 -10.07 9.73
C ALA A 122 -18.92 -10.23 8.22
N ARG A 123 -18.62 -9.13 7.53
CA ARG A 123 -18.45 -9.11 6.07
C ARG A 123 -17.34 -8.16 5.66
N PHE A 124 -16.61 -8.54 4.63
CA PHE A 124 -15.70 -7.70 3.88
C PHE A 124 -16.01 -7.79 2.39
N SER A 125 -15.94 -6.67 1.68
CA SER A 125 -16.02 -6.60 0.22
C SER A 125 -14.97 -5.64 -0.32
N LEU A 126 -14.27 -6.04 -1.37
CA LEU A 126 -13.43 -5.21 -2.21
C LEU A 126 -13.87 -5.40 -3.67
N LYS A 127 -14.26 -4.30 -4.32
CA LYS A 127 -14.69 -4.29 -5.70
C LYS A 127 -13.83 -3.33 -6.50
N HIS A 128 -13.39 -3.74 -7.68
CA HIS A 128 -12.89 -2.84 -8.69
C HIS A 128 -14.09 -2.21 -9.40
N TRP A 129 -14.17 -0.88 -9.31
CA TRP A 129 -15.33 -0.12 -9.76
C TRP A 129 -15.46 -0.17 -11.29
N PRO A 130 -16.69 -0.33 -11.83
CA PRO A 130 -17.96 -0.40 -11.10
C PRO A 130 -18.37 -1.80 -10.60
N ASP A 131 -18.07 -2.86 -11.34
CA ASP A 131 -18.83 -4.11 -11.21
C ASP A 131 -17.99 -5.36 -10.89
N GLU A 132 -16.67 -5.24 -10.83
CA GLU A 132 -15.79 -6.40 -10.67
C GLU A 132 -15.51 -6.68 -9.19
N THR A 133 -16.05 -7.78 -8.66
CA THR A 133 -15.76 -8.19 -7.28
C THR A 133 -14.43 -8.91 -7.20
N ILE A 134 -13.50 -8.37 -6.41
CA ILE A 134 -12.16 -8.93 -6.21
C ILE A 134 -12.14 -9.85 -4.98
N ILE A 135 -12.69 -9.38 -3.86
CA ILE A 135 -12.86 -10.16 -2.63
C ILE A 135 -14.26 -9.90 -2.10
N SER A 136 -15.00 -10.95 -1.74
CA SER A 136 -16.22 -10.84 -0.96
C SER A 136 -16.31 -12.03 -0.02
N GLN A 137 -16.16 -11.77 1.28
CA GLN A 137 -16.10 -12.83 2.28
C GLN A 137 -16.98 -12.52 3.48
N ARG A 138 -17.63 -13.55 4.00
CA ARG A 138 -18.24 -13.55 5.32
C ARG A 138 -17.30 -14.23 6.30
N LEU A 139 -17.09 -13.60 7.45
CA LEU A 139 -16.22 -14.13 8.49
C LEU A 139 -17.05 -14.62 9.67
N SER A 140 -16.55 -15.64 10.36
CA SER A 140 -17.14 -16.19 11.56
C SER A 140 -16.06 -16.69 12.53
N GLY A 141 -16.36 -16.64 13.83
CA GLY A 141 -15.47 -17.16 14.88
C GLY A 141 -14.25 -16.28 15.13
N GLN A 142 -13.12 -16.91 15.46
CA GLN A 142 -11.91 -16.20 15.92
C GLN A 142 -11.31 -15.24 14.89
N ASN A 143 -11.53 -15.49 13.60
CA ASN A 143 -10.99 -14.67 12.51
C ASN A 143 -11.75 -13.33 12.34
N GLN A 144 -12.76 -13.02 13.15
CA GLN A 144 -13.53 -11.78 13.03
C GLN A 144 -12.78 -10.58 13.61
N HIS A 145 -11.97 -10.76 14.66
CA HIS A 145 -11.29 -9.68 15.36
C HIS A 145 -9.97 -9.27 14.70
N GLN A 146 -9.19 -10.24 14.23
CA GLN A 146 -7.99 -10.03 13.45
C GLN A 146 -8.12 -10.88 12.19
N TRP A 147 -8.19 -10.23 11.04
CA TRP A 147 -8.51 -10.89 9.80
C TRP A 147 -7.42 -10.66 8.76
N LEU A 148 -7.20 -11.71 7.96
CA LEU A 148 -6.40 -11.69 6.76
C LEU A 148 -7.19 -12.40 5.68
N LEU A 149 -7.53 -11.66 4.62
CA LEU A 149 -8.22 -12.16 3.44
C LEU A 149 -7.22 -12.15 2.30
N GLU A 150 -7.18 -13.24 1.53
CA GLU A 150 -6.16 -13.44 0.51
C GLU A 150 -6.76 -13.96 -0.79
N GLN A 151 -6.27 -13.43 -1.90
CA GLN A 151 -6.38 -14.00 -3.24
C GLN A 151 -4.97 -14.32 -3.70
N ASP A 152 -4.67 -15.62 -3.83
CA ASP A 152 -3.33 -16.11 -4.13
C ASP A 152 -3.24 -16.77 -5.51
N GLY A 153 -2.02 -16.85 -6.05
CA GLY A 153 -1.75 -17.52 -7.31
C GLY A 153 -2.36 -16.82 -8.53
N LEU A 154 -2.61 -15.53 -8.45
CA LEU A 154 -3.14 -14.73 -9.55
C LEU A 154 -2.13 -14.71 -10.71
N SER A 155 -2.63 -14.76 -11.94
CA SER A 155 -1.82 -14.71 -13.17
C SER A 155 -1.37 -13.29 -13.53
N GLU A 156 -2.11 -12.27 -13.07
CA GLU A 156 -1.83 -10.85 -13.27
C GLU A 156 -1.93 -10.10 -11.94
N PRO A 157 -1.20 -8.99 -11.78
CA PRO A 157 -1.35 -8.15 -10.60
C PRO A 157 -2.71 -7.46 -10.61
N VAL A 158 -3.23 -7.17 -9.42
CA VAL A 158 -4.42 -6.32 -9.27
C VAL A 158 -4.15 -4.96 -9.89
N LYS A 159 -4.98 -4.58 -10.87
CA LYS A 159 -4.76 -3.44 -11.77
C LYS A 159 -4.85 -2.11 -11.02
N GLU A 160 -4.29 -1.05 -11.63
CA GLU A 160 -4.64 0.30 -11.22
C GLU A 160 -6.14 0.58 -11.41
N GLY A 161 -6.66 1.57 -10.70
CA GLY A 161 -8.05 2.00 -10.87
C GLY A 161 -8.72 2.35 -9.56
N LEU A 162 -10.03 2.57 -9.65
CA LEU A 162 -10.89 2.87 -8.51
C LEU A 162 -11.46 1.59 -7.91
N TYR A 163 -11.34 1.49 -6.59
CA TYR A 163 -11.83 0.37 -5.81
C TYR A 163 -12.77 0.86 -4.72
N GLN A 164 -13.84 0.11 -4.50
CA GLN A 164 -14.73 0.30 -3.36
C GLN A 164 -14.45 -0.77 -2.33
N LEU A 165 -14.15 -0.34 -1.12
CA LEU A 165 -13.96 -1.20 0.04
C LEU A 165 -15.15 -1.03 0.99
N GLU A 166 -15.71 -2.13 1.46
CA GLU A 166 -16.83 -2.16 2.39
C GLU A 166 -16.55 -3.18 3.50
N VAL A 167 -16.70 -2.76 4.76
CA VAL A 167 -16.53 -3.60 5.95
C VAL A 167 -17.78 -3.48 6.80
N THR A 168 -18.38 -4.61 7.17
CA THR A 168 -19.53 -4.66 8.08
C THR A 168 -19.12 -5.37 9.37
N SER A 169 -19.33 -4.71 10.51
CA SER A 169 -19.09 -5.27 11.84
C SER A 169 -20.10 -6.37 12.18
N VAL A 170 -19.81 -7.20 13.19
CA VAL A 170 -20.80 -8.17 13.70
C VAL A 170 -22.03 -7.52 14.34
N GLU A 171 -21.89 -6.27 14.76
CA GLU A 171 -22.98 -5.45 15.32
C GLU A 171 -23.83 -4.78 14.24
N GLY A 172 -23.44 -4.92 12.97
CA GLY A 172 -24.19 -4.44 11.81
C GLY A 172 -23.77 -3.06 11.29
N GLU A 173 -22.78 -2.40 11.92
CA GLU A 173 -22.22 -1.15 11.42
C GLU A 173 -21.45 -1.38 10.12
N THR A 174 -21.67 -0.53 9.11
CA THR A 174 -20.96 -0.62 7.82
C THR A 174 -20.13 0.62 7.59
N TRP A 175 -18.86 0.40 7.21
CA TRP A 175 -17.95 1.44 6.76
C TRP A 175 -17.54 1.18 5.31
N THR A 176 -17.60 2.22 4.48
CA THR A 176 -17.26 2.17 3.06
C THR A 176 -16.22 3.23 2.75
N SER A 177 -15.19 2.89 1.99
CA SER A 177 -14.16 3.83 1.53
C SER A 177 -13.81 3.58 0.07
N TRP A 178 -13.49 4.66 -0.64
CA TRP A 178 -12.86 4.57 -1.95
C TRP A 178 -11.35 4.37 -1.80
N LEU A 179 -10.76 3.62 -2.73
CA LEU A 179 -9.33 3.36 -2.83
C LEU A 179 -8.89 3.54 -4.28
N LEU A 180 -7.97 4.46 -4.56
CA LEU A 180 -7.29 4.51 -5.86
C LEU A 180 -5.99 3.73 -5.78
N MET A 181 -5.90 2.71 -6.63
CA MET A 181 -4.71 1.91 -6.80
C MET A 181 -3.88 2.49 -7.95
N THR A 182 -2.61 2.72 -7.70
CA THR A 182 -1.62 3.09 -8.72
C THR A 182 -1.24 1.87 -9.56
N GLN A 183 -0.53 2.11 -10.66
CA GLN A 183 0.10 1.01 -11.40
C GLN A 183 0.97 0.18 -10.44
N PRO A 184 0.97 -1.16 -10.54
CA PRO A 184 1.83 -2.03 -9.73
C PRO A 184 3.28 -2.00 -10.24
N GLN A 185 3.91 -0.83 -10.21
CA GLN A 185 5.31 -0.64 -10.58
C GLN A 185 6.13 -0.29 -9.34
N PRO A 186 7.05 -1.16 -8.88
CA PRO A 186 7.84 -0.89 -7.70
C PRO A 186 8.95 0.13 -7.99
N LEU A 187 9.25 1.00 -7.02
CA LEU A 187 10.34 1.97 -7.08
C LEU A 187 11.73 1.33 -7.10
N GLN A 188 11.86 0.16 -6.48
CA GLN A 188 13.09 -0.63 -6.43
C GLN A 188 12.81 -2.08 -6.73
N LYS A 189 13.73 -2.76 -7.44
CA LYS A 189 13.56 -4.18 -7.77
C LYS A 189 14.50 -5.06 -6.95
N ILE A 190 14.01 -6.22 -6.53
CA ILE A 190 14.81 -7.24 -5.83
C ILE A 190 14.96 -8.50 -6.69
N SER A 191 16.14 -9.11 -6.67
CA SER A 191 16.39 -10.37 -7.38
C SER A 191 17.48 -11.21 -6.71
N TRP A 192 17.45 -12.53 -6.91
CA TRP A 192 18.52 -13.41 -6.46
C TRP A 192 19.85 -13.08 -7.16
N LYS A 193 20.95 -13.08 -6.41
CA LYS A 193 22.31 -13.05 -6.94
C LYS A 193 22.94 -14.43 -6.92
N ASP A 194 22.76 -15.16 -5.82
CA ASP A 194 23.17 -16.55 -5.65
C ASP A 194 22.21 -17.25 -4.65
N THR A 195 22.64 -18.38 -4.08
CA THR A 195 21.82 -19.15 -3.12
C THR A 195 21.53 -18.43 -1.81
N ARG A 196 22.42 -17.53 -1.38
CA ARG A 196 22.33 -16.85 -0.07
C ARG A 196 22.40 -15.34 -0.18
N SER A 197 22.52 -14.78 -1.37
CA SER A 197 22.59 -13.35 -1.60
C SER A 197 21.62 -12.87 -2.65
N TRP A 198 21.18 -11.63 -2.50
CA TRP A 198 20.25 -10.95 -3.39
C TRP A 198 20.76 -9.55 -3.73
N ARG A 199 20.24 -8.99 -4.82
CA ARG A 199 20.50 -7.61 -5.25
C ARG A 199 19.22 -6.81 -5.05
N ILE A 200 19.41 -5.57 -4.62
CA ILE A 200 18.36 -4.54 -4.58
C ILE A 200 18.82 -3.46 -5.54
N ALA A 201 18.06 -3.24 -6.61
CA ALA A 201 18.34 -2.18 -7.56
C ALA A 201 18.23 -0.81 -6.86
N PRO A 202 19.05 0.18 -7.25
CA PRO A 202 18.87 1.55 -6.76
C PRO A 202 17.45 2.05 -7.11
N PRO A 203 16.87 2.97 -6.32
CA PRO A 203 15.57 3.53 -6.62
C PRO A 203 15.63 4.39 -7.88
N ASP A 204 14.53 4.40 -8.63
CA ASP A 204 14.39 5.23 -9.83
C ASP A 204 14.38 6.74 -9.49
N SER A 205 13.98 7.12 -8.27
CA SER A 205 14.10 8.49 -7.73
C SER A 205 14.50 8.51 -6.26
N LEU A 206 15.27 9.53 -5.86
CA LEU A 206 15.79 9.69 -4.49
C LEU A 206 15.06 10.75 -3.66
N ASP A 207 14.25 11.60 -4.31
CA ASP A 207 13.52 12.71 -3.70
C ASP A 207 12.07 12.31 -3.40
N SER A 208 11.90 11.48 -2.37
CA SER A 208 10.56 11.26 -1.81
C SER A 208 10.52 11.69 -0.36
N THR A 209 9.43 12.36 0.01
CA THR A 209 8.97 12.56 1.39
C THR A 209 8.64 11.22 2.08
N CYS A 210 8.70 10.11 1.32
CA CYS A 210 8.23 8.81 1.74
C CYS A 210 9.24 7.94 2.42
N GLN A 211 8.67 7.07 3.26
CA GLN A 211 9.43 6.04 3.92
C GLN A 211 10.07 5.19 2.84
N ARG A 212 11.38 5.00 2.98
CA ARG A 212 12.13 4.12 2.09
C ARG A 212 11.60 2.70 2.23
N PRO A 213 11.67 1.90 1.15
CA PRO A 213 11.34 0.49 1.22
C PRO A 213 12.12 -0.22 2.32
N PHE A 214 11.47 -1.19 2.98
CA PHE A 214 12.08 -2.00 4.02
C PHE A 214 12.05 -3.48 3.64
N LEU A 215 12.93 -4.27 4.26
CA LEU A 215 13.05 -5.70 4.01
C LEU A 215 12.41 -6.52 5.12
N THR A 216 11.75 -7.59 4.75
CA THR A 216 11.44 -8.72 5.64
C THR A 216 12.13 -9.97 5.14
N LEU A 217 12.82 -10.67 6.04
CA LEU A 217 13.48 -11.95 5.76
C LEU A 217 12.78 -12.98 6.61
N ASN A 218 12.24 -14.02 5.99
CA ASN A 218 11.49 -15.07 6.67
C ASN A 218 12.05 -16.44 6.31
N LEU A 219 12.20 -17.29 7.33
CA LEU A 219 12.52 -18.71 7.18
C LEU A 219 11.29 -19.52 7.61
N TYR A 220 10.91 -20.48 6.78
CA TYR A 220 9.78 -21.37 7.00
C TYR A 220 10.24 -22.82 6.96
N PRO A 221 9.51 -23.74 7.63
CA PRO A 221 9.65 -25.16 7.38
C PRO A 221 9.50 -25.44 5.88
N HIS A 222 10.32 -26.34 5.32
CA HIS A 222 10.33 -26.60 3.87
C HIS A 222 8.95 -26.96 3.29
N ASN A 223 8.14 -27.68 4.06
CA ASN A 223 6.80 -28.12 3.67
C ASN A 223 5.70 -27.07 3.90
N GLN A 224 6.02 -25.88 4.42
CA GLN A 224 5.05 -24.83 4.75
C GLN A 224 5.55 -23.43 4.34
N PRO A 225 5.80 -23.18 3.03
CA PRO A 225 6.36 -21.92 2.55
C PRO A 225 5.45 -20.69 2.78
N ASP A 226 4.15 -20.92 2.96
CA ASP A 226 3.13 -19.89 3.21
C ASP A 226 2.59 -19.92 4.65
N GLY A 227 3.20 -20.72 5.53
CA GLY A 227 2.79 -20.86 6.94
C GLY A 227 3.30 -19.73 7.84
N SER A 228 3.32 -19.98 9.15
CA SER A 228 4.02 -19.09 10.08
C SER A 228 5.54 -19.29 9.97
N PRO A 229 6.33 -18.22 9.86
CA PRO A 229 7.78 -18.36 9.81
C PRO A 229 8.32 -18.85 11.15
N ILE A 230 9.32 -19.74 11.11
CA ILE A 230 10.08 -20.17 12.30
C ILE A 230 11.13 -19.13 12.70
N TRP A 231 11.49 -18.25 11.77
CA TRP A 231 12.37 -17.12 12.02
C TRP A 231 11.99 -15.97 11.09
N SER A 232 11.99 -14.74 11.62
CA SER A 232 11.67 -13.54 10.87
C SER A 232 12.49 -12.36 11.36
N ILE A 233 12.95 -11.53 10.42
CA ILE A 233 13.58 -10.24 10.71
C ILE A 233 13.01 -9.18 9.78
N GLU A 234 12.71 -8.02 10.35
CA GLU A 234 12.39 -6.79 9.61
C GLU A 234 13.55 -5.79 9.69
N LYS A 235 13.92 -5.18 8.56
CA LYS A 235 15.02 -4.19 8.46
C LYS A 235 14.57 -2.96 7.67
N HIS A 236 14.56 -1.82 8.34
CA HIS A 236 14.22 -0.50 7.77
C HIS A 236 15.42 0.30 7.27
N LYS A 237 16.64 -0.06 7.71
CA LYS A 237 17.88 0.65 7.38
C LYS A 237 18.97 -0.38 7.09
N ARG A 238 19.92 0.00 6.23
CA ARG A 238 21.04 -0.87 5.80
C ARG A 238 20.52 -2.25 5.39
N LEU A 239 19.67 -2.25 4.36
CA LEU A 239 18.98 -3.44 3.86
C LEU A 239 20.01 -4.54 3.57
N PRO A 240 19.99 -5.67 4.31
CA PRO A 240 20.93 -6.75 4.07
C PRO A 240 20.74 -7.29 2.65
N THR A 241 21.83 -7.79 2.07
CA THR A 241 21.87 -8.42 0.74
C THR A 241 22.34 -9.87 0.82
N THR A 242 22.48 -10.41 2.03
CA THR A 242 22.96 -11.76 2.32
C THR A 242 22.18 -12.36 3.48
N LEU A 243 21.98 -13.67 3.43
CA LEU A 243 21.38 -14.46 4.49
C LEU A 243 22.27 -14.37 5.73
N PRO A 244 21.76 -13.88 6.88
CA PRO A 244 22.53 -13.87 8.11
C PRO A 244 22.77 -15.29 8.62
N VAL A 245 23.76 -15.45 9.51
CA VAL A 245 23.94 -16.72 10.23
C VAL A 245 22.72 -16.96 11.10
N LEU A 246 22.11 -18.14 10.96
CA LEU A 246 20.91 -18.54 11.68
C LEU A 246 21.24 -19.70 12.61
N ASP A 247 20.77 -19.60 13.86
CA ASP A 247 20.80 -20.69 14.82
C ASP A 247 19.52 -21.51 14.68
N VAL A 248 19.50 -22.40 13.69
CA VAL A 248 18.38 -23.30 13.40
C VAL A 248 18.90 -24.72 13.19
N PRO A 249 18.09 -25.76 13.48
CA PRO A 249 18.50 -27.15 13.26
C PRO A 249 18.91 -27.41 11.81
N ASN A 250 19.77 -28.41 11.62
CA ASN A 250 20.18 -28.81 10.28
C ASN A 250 18.97 -29.32 9.47
N GLY A 251 18.80 -28.87 8.24
CA GLY A 251 17.77 -29.32 7.33
C GLY A 251 17.45 -28.35 6.20
N LEU A 252 16.49 -28.79 5.39
CA LEU A 252 15.93 -28.02 4.29
C LEU A 252 14.85 -27.06 4.80
N TYR A 253 14.92 -25.82 4.34
CA TYR A 253 13.99 -24.76 4.68
C TYR A 253 13.51 -24.02 3.43
N TRP A 254 12.40 -23.29 3.56
CA TRP A 254 12.02 -22.28 2.59
C TRP A 254 12.42 -20.90 3.11
N PHE A 255 13.25 -20.20 2.35
CA PHE A 255 13.69 -18.85 2.69
C PHE A 255 13.08 -17.85 1.72
N SER A 256 12.52 -16.77 2.28
CA SER A 256 11.96 -15.68 1.50
C SER A 256 12.52 -14.34 1.94
N VAL A 257 12.73 -13.47 0.95
CA VAL A 257 13.09 -12.07 1.15
C VAL A 257 12.02 -11.23 0.47
N ALA A 258 11.41 -10.31 1.20
CA ALA A 258 10.41 -9.39 0.67
C ALA A 258 10.85 -7.95 0.84
N LEU A 259 10.88 -7.21 -0.27
CA LEU A 259 11.04 -5.76 -0.33
C LEU A 259 9.65 -5.13 -0.34
N ILE A 260 9.39 -4.26 0.64
CA ILE A 260 8.06 -3.72 0.91
C ILE A 260 8.12 -2.19 0.80
N GLU A 261 7.29 -1.65 -0.07
CA GLU A 261 7.05 -0.22 -0.20
C GLU A 261 5.69 0.08 0.42
N ARG A 262 5.61 1.10 1.28
CA ARG A 262 4.38 1.45 2.00
C ARG A 262 4.03 2.91 1.76
N ARG A 263 2.77 3.13 1.42
CA ARG A 263 2.12 4.45 1.37
C ARG A 263 0.78 4.41 2.11
N TRP A 264 0.13 5.55 2.17
CA TRP A 264 -1.19 5.71 2.77
C TRP A 264 -2.20 6.22 1.75
N GLN A 265 -3.47 6.08 2.09
CA GLN A 265 -4.56 6.85 1.51
C GLN A 265 -5.51 7.22 2.66
N GLY A 266 -5.21 8.33 3.33
CA GLY A 266 -5.81 8.64 4.62
C GLY A 266 -5.38 7.62 5.68
N ALA A 267 -6.36 7.02 6.35
CA ALA A 267 -6.11 6.05 7.42
C ALA A 267 -5.70 4.65 6.92
N LEU A 268 -5.94 4.31 5.66
CA LEU A 268 -5.63 3.00 5.08
C LEU A 268 -4.17 2.96 4.59
N SER A 269 -3.45 1.87 4.87
CA SER A 269 -2.12 1.64 4.28
C SER A 269 -2.19 0.77 3.02
N VAL A 270 -1.43 1.14 1.99
CA VAL A 270 -1.23 0.34 0.79
C VAL A 270 0.22 -0.10 0.72
N GLU A 271 0.44 -1.39 0.55
CA GLU A 271 1.75 -2.00 0.44
C GLU A 271 1.96 -2.64 -0.93
N GLU A 272 3.07 -2.29 -1.57
CA GLU A 272 3.58 -2.97 -2.76
C GLU A 272 4.76 -3.85 -2.34
N VAL A 273 4.67 -5.15 -2.63
CA VAL A 273 5.64 -6.14 -2.14
C VAL A 273 6.21 -6.91 -3.30
N GLN A 274 7.53 -7.06 -3.30
CA GLN A 274 8.22 -8.04 -4.12
C GLN A 274 8.86 -9.08 -3.21
N ARG A 275 8.41 -10.32 -3.32
CA ARG A 275 8.94 -11.46 -2.57
C ARG A 275 9.70 -12.38 -3.50
N ILE A 276 10.95 -12.64 -3.18
CA ILE A 276 11.74 -13.71 -3.78
C ILE A 276 11.86 -14.86 -2.77
N GLY A 277 11.54 -16.08 -3.18
CA GLY A 277 11.53 -17.26 -2.32
C GLY A 277 12.22 -18.46 -2.96
N ARG A 278 12.94 -19.25 -2.15
CA ARG A 278 13.56 -20.50 -2.59
C ARG A 278 13.81 -21.46 -1.44
N ALA A 279 13.99 -22.73 -1.77
CA ALA A 279 14.52 -23.70 -0.83
C ALA A 279 16.03 -23.45 -0.57
N ILE A 280 16.45 -23.63 0.69
CA ILE A 280 17.84 -23.56 1.14
C ILE A 280 18.14 -24.66 2.16
N ASP A 281 19.36 -25.17 2.17
CA ASP A 281 19.85 -26.13 3.17
C ASP A 281 20.68 -25.39 4.23
N LEU A 282 20.44 -25.71 5.50
CA LEU A 282 21.07 -25.09 6.67
C LEU A 282 21.55 -26.16 7.66
N PRO A 283 22.60 -25.93 8.45
CA PRO A 283 23.66 -24.98 8.17
C PRO A 283 24.37 -25.40 6.88
N ASP A 284 24.83 -24.43 6.07
CA ASP A 284 25.89 -24.80 5.12
C ASP A 284 27.08 -25.10 6.01
N LEU A 285 27.60 -26.31 5.90
CA LEU A 285 28.99 -26.50 6.22
C LEU A 285 29.76 -25.74 5.14
N ASP A 286 30.42 -24.65 5.53
CA ASP A 286 31.39 -23.98 4.67
C ASP A 286 32.34 -25.08 4.12
N PRO A 287 32.55 -25.19 2.80
CA PRO A 287 33.52 -26.12 2.24
C PRO A 287 34.90 -26.00 2.90
N ASP A 288 35.26 -24.82 3.41
CA ASP A 288 36.50 -24.61 4.15
C ASP A 288 36.39 -25.02 5.63
N ALA A 289 35.21 -25.02 6.24
CA ALA A 289 34.97 -25.62 7.56
C ALA A 289 35.06 -27.16 7.52
N LEU A 290 34.69 -27.79 6.41
CA LEU A 290 34.90 -29.24 6.20
C LEU A 290 36.38 -29.61 6.06
N ARG A 291 37.24 -28.69 5.60
CA ARG A 291 38.70 -28.89 5.54
C ARG A 291 39.41 -28.70 6.87
N ALA A 292 38.79 -28.01 7.82
CA ALA A 292 39.32 -27.81 9.17
C ALA A 292 39.11 -29.03 10.09
N ILE A 293 38.22 -29.95 9.71
CA ILE A 293 38.02 -31.23 10.40
C ILE A 293 38.95 -32.26 9.77
N LYS A 294 40.24 -32.22 10.14
CA LYS A 294 41.12 -33.38 9.90
C LYS A 294 40.76 -34.49 10.91
N PRO A 295 40.70 -35.77 10.48
CA PRO A 295 40.70 -36.87 11.43
C PRO A 295 42.11 -36.98 12.04
N ASP A 296 42.17 -37.04 13.37
CA ASP A 296 43.28 -37.66 14.09
C ASP A 296 43.22 -39.20 13.92
#